data_AF-A0A1Q6A3T5-F1
#
_entry.id   AF-A0A1Q6A3T5-F1
#
_cell.length_a   1.000
_cell.length_b   1.000
_cell.length_c   1.000
_cell.angle_alpha   90.00
_cell.angle_beta   90.00
_cell.angle_gamma   90.00
#
_symmetry.space_group_name_H-M   'P 1'
#
loop_
_entity.id
_entity.type
_entity.pdbx_description
1 polymer ?
#
loop_
_entity_poly.entity_id
_entity_poly.type
_entity_poly.pdbx_seq_one_letter_code
_entity_poly.pdbx_strand_id
1 'polypeptide(L)'
;MPVILHKFRDHKVSAQTEILMLGTFNPDVEDGPDFFHGRQRNFLWHLLPICWGLESLKEAPLADKQAFMAEYKVDFADIIHSLDIPEGEDGNVDDAFEDSHVHEWKDIIALIDTLPNLKAVYFTRKTFNGITNMRGQVVAIAKHCQQKGIRMCKVETPAKFFSEEKQKQWIDTIVLQKTCLRP
;
A
#
# COMPACT_ATOMS: atom_id res chain seq x y z
N MET A 1 -15.84 2.56 -22.34
CA MET A 1 -15.56 1.90 -21.05
C MET A 1 -15.39 3.00 -20.02
N PRO A 2 -16.14 2.99 -18.90
CA PRO A 2 -15.93 3.96 -17.84
C PRO A 2 -14.54 3.85 -17.22
N VAL A 3 -13.89 5.01 -17.01
CA VAL A 3 -12.63 5.08 -16.28
C VAL A 3 -12.93 5.31 -14.80
N ILE A 4 -12.51 4.39 -13.94
CA ILE A 4 -12.59 4.53 -12.48
C ILE A 4 -11.28 5.07 -11.96
N LEU A 5 -11.33 6.23 -11.31
CA LEU A 5 -10.18 6.86 -10.68
C LEU A 5 -9.88 6.27 -9.31
N HIS A 6 -8.65 6.44 -8.86
CA HIS A 6 -8.25 6.16 -7.50
C HIS A 6 -8.87 7.17 -6.51
N LYS A 7 -9.49 6.68 -5.42
CA LYS A 7 -10.19 7.50 -4.40
C LYS A 7 -9.28 8.54 -3.75
N PHE A 8 -8.09 8.15 -3.33
CA PHE A 8 -7.10 9.05 -2.69
C PHE A 8 -6.04 9.57 -3.67
N ARG A 9 -6.43 9.86 -4.93
CA ARG A 9 -5.47 10.37 -5.95
C ARG A 9 -4.83 11.70 -5.57
N ASP A 10 -5.55 12.53 -4.81
CA ASP A 10 -5.08 13.84 -4.34
C ASP A 10 -4.36 13.79 -2.98
N HIS A 11 -4.19 12.59 -2.40
CA HIS A 11 -3.42 12.42 -1.17
C HIS A 11 -1.96 12.81 -1.39
N LYS A 12 -1.49 13.78 -0.61
CA LYS A 12 -0.11 14.25 -0.66
C LYS A 12 0.71 13.55 0.41
N VAL A 13 1.63 12.69 -0.04
CA VAL A 13 2.58 12.05 0.86
C VAL A 13 3.47 13.11 1.52
N SER A 14 3.62 13.01 2.84
CA SER A 14 4.44 13.94 3.61
C SER A 14 5.92 13.85 3.20
N ALA A 15 6.60 14.99 3.04
CA ALA A 15 8.05 15.03 2.80
C ALA A 15 8.88 14.50 3.99
N GLN A 16 8.27 14.35 5.16
CA GLN A 16 8.89 13.75 6.36
C GLN A 16 8.79 12.22 6.38
N THR A 17 8.12 11.61 5.40
CA THR A 17 7.94 10.16 5.32
C THR A 17 9.28 9.43 5.29
N GLU A 18 9.45 8.49 6.21
CA GLU A 18 10.59 7.55 6.24
C GLU A 18 10.19 6.15 5.78
N ILE A 19 8.91 5.79 5.90
CA ILE A 19 8.35 4.50 5.49
C ILE A 19 7.15 4.73 4.57
N LEU A 20 7.24 4.29 3.32
CA LEU A 20 6.13 4.34 2.37
C LEU A 20 5.50 2.95 2.23
N MET A 21 4.22 2.82 2.59
CA MET A 21 3.42 1.62 2.39
C MET A 21 2.73 1.71 1.03
N LEU A 22 2.97 0.71 0.17
CA LEU A 22 2.37 0.64 -1.16
C LEU A 22 1.25 -0.41 -1.20
N GLY A 23 0.03 0.03 -1.51
CA GLY A 23 -1.08 -0.84 -1.87
C GLY A 23 -1.27 -0.94 -3.38
N THR A 24 -2.41 -1.51 -3.79
CA THR A 24 -2.73 -1.76 -5.19
C THR A 24 -3.58 -0.64 -5.77
N PHE A 25 -4.82 -0.55 -5.31
CA PHE A 25 -5.83 0.39 -5.79
C PHE A 25 -6.96 0.54 -4.75
N ASN A 26 -7.54 1.74 -4.68
CA ASN A 26 -8.81 1.99 -4.01
C ASN A 26 -9.73 2.72 -5.00
N PRO A 27 -10.80 2.07 -5.52
CA PRO A 27 -11.70 2.71 -6.47
C PRO A 27 -12.47 3.86 -5.82
N ASP A 28 -12.63 4.96 -6.56
CA ASP A 28 -13.44 6.11 -6.18
C ASP A 28 -14.93 5.82 -6.41
N VAL A 29 -15.53 5.14 -5.44
CA VAL A 29 -16.96 4.79 -5.40
C VAL A 29 -17.59 5.32 -4.11
N GLU A 30 -18.91 5.52 -4.15
CA GLU A 30 -19.71 6.12 -3.06
C GLU A 30 -19.46 5.42 -1.71
N ASP A 31 -19.55 4.08 -1.69
CA ASP A 31 -19.32 3.25 -0.49
C ASP A 31 -17.85 2.88 -0.25
N GLY A 32 -16.91 3.60 -0.88
CA GLY A 32 -15.47 3.39 -0.70
C GLY A 32 -14.99 3.84 0.69
N PRO A 33 -13.85 3.34 1.18
CA PRO A 33 -13.33 3.74 2.49
C PRO A 33 -12.97 5.22 2.55
N ASP A 34 -13.01 5.83 3.75
CA ASP A 34 -12.64 7.23 3.96
C ASP A 34 -11.12 7.48 3.92
N PHE A 35 -10.33 6.41 4.07
CA PHE A 35 -8.87 6.48 4.00
C PHE A 35 -8.24 5.13 3.59
N PHE A 36 -6.94 5.13 3.29
CA PHE A 36 -6.20 3.94 2.91
C PHE A 36 -6.45 2.79 3.88
N HIS A 37 -6.75 1.62 3.31
CA HIS A 37 -7.02 0.39 4.07
C HIS A 37 -8.18 0.52 5.09
N GLY A 38 -9.13 1.43 4.88
CA GLY A 38 -10.26 1.67 5.78
C GLY A 38 -11.40 0.64 5.71
N ARG A 39 -11.37 -0.31 4.78
CA ARG A 39 -12.41 -1.35 4.68
C ARG A 39 -12.37 -2.28 5.89
N GLN A 40 -13.54 -2.71 6.39
CA GLN A 40 -13.66 -3.56 7.58
C GLN A 40 -12.82 -4.85 7.51
N ARG A 41 -12.73 -5.49 6.33
CA ARG A 41 -11.93 -6.71 6.13
C ARG A 41 -10.43 -6.44 5.92
N ASN A 42 -9.96 -5.20 6.06
CA ASN A 42 -8.54 -4.88 6.02
C ASN A 42 -8.00 -4.69 7.45
N PHE A 43 -6.88 -5.32 7.76
CA PHE A 43 -6.25 -5.34 9.08
C PHE A 43 -4.96 -4.52 9.13
N LEU A 44 -4.70 -3.63 8.16
CA LEU A 44 -3.47 -2.83 8.18
C LEU A 44 -3.40 -2.00 9.46
N TRP A 45 -4.49 -1.31 9.80
CA TRP A 45 -4.57 -0.48 11.01
C TRP A 45 -4.59 -1.29 12.32
N HIS A 46 -4.74 -2.61 12.24
CA HIS A 46 -4.49 -3.51 13.36
C HIS A 46 -3.00 -3.89 13.42
N LEU A 47 -2.44 -4.35 12.30
CA LEU A 47 -1.08 -4.90 12.21
C LEU A 47 0.02 -3.85 12.40
N LEU A 48 -0.16 -2.68 11.78
CA LEU A 48 0.88 -1.66 11.67
C LEU A 48 1.23 -1.04 13.03
N PRO A 49 0.29 -0.56 13.86
CA PRO A 49 0.62 0.02 15.17
C PRO A 49 1.26 -1.00 16.12
N ILE A 50 0.81 -2.26 16.09
CA ILE A 50 1.35 -3.36 16.91
C ILE A 50 2.82 -3.62 16.59
N CYS A 51 3.32 -3.25 15.40
CA CYS A 51 4.75 -3.35 15.10
C CYS A 51 5.63 -2.56 16.08
N TRP A 52 5.10 -1.47 16.64
CA TRP A 52 5.76 -0.64 17.66
C TRP A 52 5.23 -0.87 19.08
N GLY A 53 4.51 -1.98 19.31
CA GLY A 53 3.95 -2.29 20.62
C GLY A 53 2.75 -1.43 21.02
N LEU A 54 2.09 -0.79 20.05
CA LEU A 54 0.89 0.01 20.29
C LEU A 54 -0.39 -0.83 20.14
N GLU A 55 -1.50 -0.28 20.64
CA GLU A 55 -2.83 -0.83 20.42
C GLU A 55 -3.28 -0.67 18.96
N SER A 56 -4.19 -1.55 18.55
CA SER A 56 -4.78 -1.55 17.21
C SER A 56 -5.57 -0.27 16.95
N LEU A 57 -5.28 0.41 15.84
CA LEU A 57 -6.01 1.59 15.35
C LEU A 57 -7.12 1.24 14.35
N LYS A 58 -7.47 -0.03 14.17
CA LYS A 58 -8.47 -0.48 13.19
C LYS A 58 -9.79 0.29 13.31
N GLU A 59 -10.33 0.35 14.52
CA GLU A 59 -11.57 1.05 14.86
C GLU A 59 -11.36 2.51 15.29
N ALA A 60 -10.11 3.00 15.23
CA ALA A 60 -9.80 4.36 15.64
C ALA A 60 -10.23 5.39 14.56
N PRO A 61 -10.61 6.61 14.98
CA PRO A 61 -10.82 7.75 14.09
C PRO A 61 -9.62 8.02 13.16
N LEU A 62 -9.89 8.67 12.01
CA LEU A 62 -8.85 9.05 11.06
C LEU A 62 -7.78 9.96 11.69
N ALA A 63 -8.16 10.84 12.61
CA ALA A 63 -7.22 11.73 13.30
C ALA A 63 -6.13 10.95 14.05
N ASP A 64 -6.48 9.85 14.71
CA ASP A 64 -5.52 9.02 15.45
C ASP A 64 -4.59 8.24 14.50
N LYS A 65 -5.13 7.78 13.37
CA LYS A 65 -4.35 7.17 12.28
C LYS A 65 -3.34 8.17 11.70
N GLN A 66 -3.75 9.41 11.50
CA GLN A 66 -2.88 10.50 11.02
C GLN A 66 -1.83 10.90 12.07
N ALA A 67 -2.18 10.92 13.35
CA ALA A 67 -1.23 11.17 14.43
C ALA A 67 -0.15 10.07 14.48
N PHE A 68 -0.56 8.81 14.36
CA PHE A 68 0.36 7.68 14.22
C PHE A 68 1.28 7.81 13.00
N MET A 69 0.72 8.15 11.84
CA MET A 69 1.49 8.37 10.61
C MET A 69 2.55 9.47 10.78
N ALA A 70 2.19 10.57 11.45
CA ALA A 70 3.11 11.68 11.71
C ALA A 70 4.24 11.28 12.67
N GLU A 71 3.91 10.61 13.78
CA GLU A 71 4.87 10.17 14.80
C GLU A 71 5.87 9.14 14.24
N TYR A 72 5.36 8.12 13.55
CA TYR A 72 6.18 7.03 13.01
C TYR A 72 6.67 7.28 11.59
N LYS A 73 6.35 8.45 11.02
CA LYS A 73 6.73 8.90 9.68
C LYS A 73 6.39 7.86 8.60
N VAL A 74 5.20 7.27 8.73
CA VAL A 74 4.65 6.29 7.80
C VAL A 74 3.61 6.97 6.92
N ASP A 75 3.65 6.71 5.62
CA ASP A 75 2.64 7.21 4.70
C ASP A 75 2.27 6.17 3.63
N PHE A 76 1.24 6.46 2.84
CA PHE A 76 0.61 5.52 1.92
C PHE A 76 0.56 6.05 0.50
N ALA A 77 0.73 5.13 -0.45
CA ALA A 77 0.35 5.33 -1.83
C ALA A 77 -0.12 3.99 -2.41
N ASP A 78 -0.81 4.06 -3.55
CA ASP A 78 -1.23 2.89 -4.32
C ASP A 78 -0.66 3.02 -5.72
N ILE A 79 -0.30 1.89 -6.34
CA ILE A 79 0.40 1.88 -7.62
C ILE A 79 -0.50 2.17 -8.83
N ILE A 80 -1.80 1.93 -8.74
CA ILE A 80 -2.76 2.20 -9.83
C ILE A 80 -3.36 3.59 -9.65
N HIS A 81 -3.38 4.40 -10.72
CA HIS A 81 -4.06 5.69 -10.75
C HIS A 81 -5.51 5.53 -11.20
N SER A 82 -5.76 4.73 -12.24
CA SER A 82 -7.09 4.51 -12.78
C SER A 82 -7.20 3.19 -13.53
N LEU A 83 -8.44 2.69 -13.61
CA LEU A 83 -8.82 1.47 -14.33
C LEU A 83 -9.80 1.82 -15.46
N ASP A 84 -9.69 1.14 -16.60
CA ASP A 84 -10.63 1.18 -17.71
C ASP A 84 -11.55 -0.04 -17.62
N ILE A 85 -12.74 0.12 -17.04
CA ILE A 85 -13.58 -0.99 -16.62
C ILE A 85 -14.72 -1.20 -17.65
N PRO A 86 -15.01 -2.44 -18.06
CA PRO A 86 -16.24 -2.77 -18.80
C PRO A 86 -17.51 -2.37 -18.02
N GLU A 87 -18.57 -2.04 -18.75
CA GLU A 87 -19.86 -1.71 -18.12
C GLU A 87 -20.39 -2.90 -17.30
N GLY A 88 -20.78 -2.64 -16.04
CA GLY A 88 -21.28 -3.65 -15.11
C GLY A 88 -20.21 -4.40 -14.28
N GLU A 89 -18.92 -4.08 -14.47
CA GLU A 89 -17.80 -4.68 -13.74
C GLU A 89 -17.17 -3.72 -12.70
N ASP A 90 -17.84 -2.62 -12.36
CA ASP A 90 -17.35 -1.58 -11.43
C ASP A 90 -17.11 -2.09 -10.00
N GLY A 91 -17.78 -3.17 -9.61
CA GLY A 91 -17.57 -3.86 -8.33
C GLY A 91 -16.47 -4.93 -8.35
N ASN A 92 -15.83 -5.17 -9.49
CA ASN A 92 -14.84 -6.24 -9.63
C ASN A 92 -13.49 -5.83 -9.03
N VAL A 93 -13.21 -6.38 -7.87
CA VAL A 93 -11.96 -6.17 -7.10
C VAL A 93 -11.02 -7.38 -7.21
N ASP A 94 -11.19 -8.23 -8.23
CA ASP A 94 -10.23 -9.30 -8.50
C ASP A 94 -8.90 -8.71 -8.97
N ASP A 95 -7.81 -9.24 -8.44
CA ASP A 95 -6.50 -8.67 -8.68
C ASP A 95 -6.06 -8.82 -10.14
N ALA A 96 -6.36 -9.95 -10.78
CA ALA A 96 -6.01 -10.19 -12.18
C ALA A 96 -6.89 -9.32 -13.10
N PHE A 97 -8.13 -9.07 -12.69
CA PHE A 97 -9.00 -8.11 -13.35
C PHE A 97 -8.42 -6.69 -13.26
N GLU A 98 -8.11 -6.19 -12.07
CA GLU A 98 -7.50 -4.86 -11.88
C GLU A 98 -6.20 -4.74 -12.70
N ASP A 99 -5.32 -5.74 -12.66
CA ASP A 99 -4.03 -5.75 -13.36
C ASP A 99 -4.15 -5.68 -14.89
N SER A 100 -5.20 -6.30 -15.45
CA SER A 100 -5.44 -6.35 -16.91
C SER A 100 -6.20 -5.14 -17.44
N HIS A 101 -6.82 -4.33 -16.57
CA HIS A 101 -7.64 -3.18 -16.92
C HIS A 101 -7.03 -1.85 -16.46
N VAL A 102 -5.73 -1.82 -16.14
CA VAL A 102 -5.08 -0.56 -15.76
C VAL A 102 -5.08 0.41 -16.93
N HIS A 103 -5.74 1.55 -16.74
CA HIS A 103 -5.71 2.67 -17.65
C HIS A 103 -4.44 3.51 -17.45
N GLU A 104 -4.13 3.81 -16.18
CA GLU A 104 -2.98 4.61 -15.81
C GLU A 104 -2.36 4.12 -14.49
N TRP A 105 -1.03 4.02 -14.49
CA TRP A 105 -0.22 3.75 -13.30
C TRP A 105 0.18 5.07 -12.64
N LYS A 106 0.25 5.12 -11.30
CA LYS A 106 0.86 6.26 -10.62
C LYS A 106 2.38 6.24 -10.82
N ASP A 107 2.97 7.41 -11.00
CA ASP A 107 4.43 7.56 -11.06
C ASP A 107 5.05 7.50 -9.65
N ILE A 108 5.14 6.28 -9.13
CA ILE A 108 5.71 6.01 -7.79
C ILE A 108 7.21 6.30 -7.75
N ILE A 109 7.92 6.18 -8.88
CA ILE A 109 9.35 6.48 -8.97
C ILE A 109 9.56 7.99 -8.76
N ALA A 110 8.81 8.83 -9.47
CA ALA A 110 8.86 10.27 -9.26
C ALA A 110 8.45 10.66 -7.84
N LEU A 111 7.39 10.02 -7.28
CA LEU A 111 7.01 10.22 -5.88
C LEU A 111 8.18 9.94 -4.93
N ILE A 112 8.86 8.80 -5.06
CA ILE A 112 10.03 8.43 -4.24
C ILE A 112 11.14 9.48 -4.37
N ASP A 113 11.32 10.07 -5.54
CA ASP A 113 12.31 11.12 -5.75
C ASP A 113 12.01 12.42 -5.00
N THR A 114 10.75 12.67 -4.65
CA THR A 114 10.34 13.81 -3.82
C THR A 114 10.51 13.61 -2.31
N LEU A 115 10.85 12.39 -1.86
CA LEU A 115 10.88 12.03 -0.43
C LEU A 115 12.34 11.93 0.08
N PRO A 116 12.94 13.03 0.58
CA PRO A 116 14.37 13.07 0.91
C PRO A 116 14.74 12.17 2.10
N ASN A 117 13.77 11.88 2.97
CA ASN A 117 13.97 11.09 4.18
C ASN A 117 13.57 9.62 4.04
N LEU A 118 13.14 9.19 2.84
CA LEU A 118 12.60 7.85 2.65
C LEU A 118 13.68 6.78 2.90
N LYS A 119 13.43 5.89 3.86
CA LYS A 119 14.33 4.79 4.25
C LYS A 119 13.83 3.46 3.74
N ALA A 120 12.52 3.26 3.70
CA ALA A 120 11.93 2.00 3.30
C ALA A 120 10.61 2.14 2.52
N VAL A 121 10.39 1.19 1.62
CA VAL A 121 9.15 1.00 0.87
C VAL A 121 8.64 -0.42 1.12
N TYR A 122 7.39 -0.57 1.54
CA TYR A 122 6.79 -1.88 1.78
C TYR A 122 5.55 -2.09 0.93
N PHE A 123 5.59 -3.09 0.04
CA PHE A 123 4.43 -3.47 -0.75
C PHE A 123 3.53 -4.41 0.06
N THR A 124 2.26 -4.05 0.23
CA THR A 124 1.29 -4.72 1.11
C THR A 124 0.69 -6.00 0.52
N ARG A 125 1.44 -6.67 -0.36
CA ARG A 125 1.06 -7.92 -1.00
C ARG A 125 2.27 -8.82 -1.20
N LYS A 126 2.11 -10.09 -0.85
CA LYS A 126 3.18 -11.10 -0.86
C LYS A 126 3.39 -11.77 -2.22
N THR A 127 2.33 -11.95 -3.01
CA THR A 127 2.29 -12.77 -4.23
C THR A 127 1.89 -11.94 -5.46
N PHE A 128 2.46 -12.31 -6.61
CA PHE A 128 2.14 -11.74 -7.93
C PHE A 128 1.43 -12.73 -8.87
N ASN A 129 0.89 -13.81 -8.35
CA ASN A 129 0.18 -14.80 -9.18
C ASN A 129 -1.03 -14.13 -9.85
N GLY A 130 -1.07 -14.15 -11.18
CA GLY A 130 -2.15 -13.55 -11.97
C GLY A 130 -2.05 -12.04 -12.22
N ILE A 131 -1.01 -11.36 -11.71
CA ILE A 131 -0.86 -9.89 -11.80
C ILE A 131 0.51 -9.47 -12.36
N THR A 132 0.74 -9.77 -13.63
CA THR A 132 2.04 -9.60 -14.28
C THR A 132 2.41 -8.14 -14.52
N ASN A 133 1.45 -7.26 -14.79
CA ASN A 133 1.73 -5.85 -15.10
C ASN A 133 2.19 -5.10 -13.84
N MET A 134 1.48 -5.33 -12.74
CA MET A 134 1.79 -4.89 -11.39
C MET A 134 3.14 -5.43 -10.93
N ARG A 135 3.46 -6.69 -11.20
CA ARG A 135 4.80 -7.23 -10.94
C ARG A 135 5.87 -6.41 -11.66
N GLY A 136 5.65 -6.05 -12.93
CA GLY A 136 6.54 -5.18 -13.70
C GLY A 136 6.78 -3.84 -13.01
N GLN A 137 5.70 -3.17 -12.56
CA GLN A 137 5.79 -1.91 -11.83
C GLN A 137 6.56 -2.04 -10.51
N VAL A 138 6.24 -3.05 -9.71
CA VAL A 138 6.91 -3.25 -8.41
C VAL A 138 8.40 -3.60 -8.61
N VAL A 139 8.76 -4.34 -9.65
CA VAL A 139 10.18 -4.60 -10.00
C VAL A 139 10.90 -3.32 -10.41
N ALA A 140 10.27 -2.45 -11.21
CA ALA A 140 10.85 -1.16 -11.59
C ALA A 140 11.09 -0.27 -10.36
N ILE A 141 10.09 -0.17 -9.47
CA ILE A 141 10.19 0.57 -8.20
C ILE A 141 11.31 -0.04 -7.34
N ALA A 142 11.40 -1.36 -7.24
CA ALA A 142 12.42 -2.04 -6.44
C ALA A 142 13.84 -1.76 -6.95
N LYS A 143 14.04 -1.74 -8.26
CA LYS A 143 15.31 -1.37 -8.88
C LYS A 143 15.67 0.08 -8.56
N HIS A 144 14.71 1.00 -8.62
CA HIS A 144 14.92 2.40 -8.26
C HIS A 144 15.29 2.57 -6.79
N CYS A 145 14.53 1.93 -5.89
CA CYS A 145 14.84 1.91 -4.45
C CYS A 145 16.26 1.38 -4.19
N GLN A 146 16.65 0.29 -4.86
CA GLN A 146 18.00 -0.27 -4.74
C GLN A 146 19.08 0.73 -5.14
N GLN A 147 18.90 1.47 -6.23
CA GLN A 147 19.85 2.48 -6.70
C GLN A 147 20.01 3.63 -5.70
N LYS A 148 18.94 3.96 -4.96
CA LYS A 148 18.94 5.01 -3.93
C LYS A 148 19.32 4.51 -2.52
N GLY A 149 19.63 3.22 -2.36
CA GLY A 149 19.89 2.63 -1.05
C GLY A 149 18.65 2.54 -0.15
N ILE A 150 17.45 2.62 -0.72
CA ILE A 150 16.17 2.52 -0.02
C ILE A 150 15.80 1.05 0.11
N ARG A 151 15.46 0.62 1.32
CA ARG A 151 15.04 -0.76 1.57
C ARG A 151 13.67 -1.00 0.96
N MET A 152 13.52 -2.04 0.14
CA MET A 152 12.20 -2.43 -0.36
C MET A 152 11.92 -3.91 -0.14
N CYS A 153 10.77 -4.20 0.50
CA CYS A 153 10.31 -5.55 0.77
C CYS A 153 8.80 -5.67 0.56
N LYS A 154 8.32 -6.90 0.39
CA LYS A 154 6.89 -7.23 0.49
C LYS A 154 6.55 -7.59 1.93
N VAL A 155 5.33 -7.28 2.34
CA VAL A 155 4.72 -7.78 3.56
C VAL A 155 3.50 -8.63 3.24
N GLU A 156 3.11 -9.50 4.18
CA GLU A 156 1.88 -10.26 4.07
C GLU A 156 0.69 -9.33 3.93
N THR A 157 -0.27 -9.71 3.09
CA THR A 157 -1.41 -8.82 2.84
C THR A 157 -2.22 -8.59 4.12
N PRO A 158 -2.57 -7.34 4.43
CA PRO A 158 -3.43 -7.03 5.56
C PRO A 158 -4.91 -7.38 5.28
N ALA A 159 -5.26 -7.80 4.07
CA ALA A 159 -6.64 -8.13 3.73
C ALA A 159 -7.12 -9.45 4.38
N LYS A 160 -8.44 -9.54 4.52
CA LYS A 160 -9.27 -10.70 4.91
C LYS A 160 -9.16 -11.18 6.36
N PHE A 161 -7.96 -11.34 6.93
CA PHE A 161 -7.78 -11.91 8.27
C PHE A 161 -6.48 -11.46 8.96
N PHE A 162 -6.45 -11.66 10.28
CA PHE A 162 -5.27 -11.53 11.14
C PHE A 162 -4.75 -12.91 11.59
N SER A 163 -3.45 -13.02 11.81
CA SER A 163 -2.81 -14.14 12.52
C SER A 163 -1.54 -13.65 13.23
N GLU A 164 -1.12 -14.35 14.29
CA GLU A 164 0.13 -14.03 15.00
C GLU A 164 1.37 -14.18 14.10
N GLU A 165 1.38 -15.16 13.20
CA GLU A 165 2.44 -15.32 12.20
C GLU A 165 2.55 -14.10 11.28
N LYS A 166 1.41 -13.56 10.84
CA LYS A 166 1.34 -12.35 10.03
C LYS A 166 1.90 -11.15 10.79
N GLN A 167 1.49 -10.97 12.05
CA GLN A 167 2.03 -9.92 12.91
C GLN A 167 3.55 -10.04 13.08
N LYS A 168 4.03 -11.25 13.32
CA LYS A 168 5.46 -11.53 13.45
C LYS A 168 6.21 -11.19 12.16
N GLN A 169 5.68 -11.55 10.99
CA GLN A 169 6.29 -11.20 9.71
C GLN A 169 6.38 -9.69 9.51
N TRP A 170 5.34 -8.93 9.88
CA TRP A 170 5.34 -7.48 9.83
C TRP A 170 6.41 -6.87 10.76
N ILE A 171 6.47 -7.30 12.02
CA ILE A 171 7.50 -6.87 12.99
C ILE A 171 8.92 -7.17 12.47
N ASP A 172 9.15 -8.41 12.04
CA ASP A 172 10.46 -8.87 11.57
C ASP A 172 10.93 -8.09 10.32
N THR A 173 9.99 -7.65 9.47
CA THR A 173 10.28 -6.99 8.20
C THR A 173 10.44 -5.47 8.34
N ILE A 174 9.52 -4.83 9.08
CA ILE A 174 9.41 -3.37 9.19
C ILE A 174 10.33 -2.82 10.27
N VAL A 175 10.21 -3.35 11.49
CA VAL A 175 10.89 -2.80 12.68
C VAL A 175 12.24 -3.47 12.91
N LEU A 176 12.29 -4.80 12.93
CA LEU A 176 13.55 -5.52 13.16
C LEU A 176 14.42 -5.61 11.90
N GLN A 177 13.81 -5.44 10.72
CA GLN A 177 14.45 -5.54 9.41
C GLN A 177 15.26 -6.82 9.15
N LYS A 178 14.93 -7.91 9.86
CA LYS A 178 15.61 -9.22 9.80
C LYS A 178 15.19 -10.05 8.60
N THR A 179 13.98 -9.82 8.09
CA THR A 179 13.43 -10.55 6.95
C THR A 179 13.09 -9.58 5.83
N CYS A 180 13.13 -10.03 4.58
CA CYS A 180 12.71 -9.21 3.44
C CYS A 180 12.25 -10.10 2.30
N LEU A 181 10.95 -10.12 2.05
CA LEU A 181 10.38 -10.80 0.89
C LEU A 181 10.63 -9.93 -0.34
N ARG A 182 11.74 -10.16 -1.05
CA ARG A 182 12.10 -9.35 -2.22
C ARG A 182 11.04 -9.49 -3.33
N PRO A 183 10.70 -8.39 -4.03
CA PRO A 183 9.76 -8.39 -5.16
C PRO A 183 10.00 -9.48 -6.18
#